data_AF-A0A9D8BJ07-F1
#
_entry.id   AF-A0A9D8BJ07-F1
#
_cell.length_a   1.000
_cell.length_b   1.000
_cell.length_c   1.000
_cell.angle_alpha   90.00
_cell.angle_beta   90.00
_cell.angle_gamma   90.00
#
_symmetry.space_group_name_H-M   'P 1'
#
loop_
_entity.id
_entity.type
_entity.pdbx_description
1 polymer ?
#
loop_
_entity_poly.entity_id
_entity_poly.type
_entity_poly.pdbx_seq_one_letter_code
_entity_poly.pdbx_strand_id
1 'polypeptide(L)'
;MLIRIFAILFILAFLPNISFCEEQRWEDKRSNHFIIYYKDAPEDFIAEVVDAAEDYYQKITRDLGFTRYDYWLWEDRAKIYIYKDSEDYHATSGKPSWASGHAEYEKKTIYTYPLAWGFFDTLLPHELGHIIFREFVGFKNKNVPLWLDEGVACYQERTRRWGSEKEVKKAIEQKKFITINELTEINSLSSFDNEKVELFYNESVSIVSFLIGKYGKHNFVRFCRALKDGKSLDSAIDSAYARFDNLKELNDVWYKYLTTNE
;
A
#
# COMPACT_ATOMS: atom_id res chain seq x y z
N MET A 1 70.92 -40.76 -38.63
CA MET A 1 70.32 -39.76 -39.54
C MET A 1 68.80 -39.94 -39.47
N LEU A 2 68.10 -38.85 -39.14
CA LEU A 2 66.64 -38.63 -39.18
C LEU A 2 65.76 -39.24 -38.07
N ILE A 3 65.48 -38.36 -37.10
CA ILE A 3 64.53 -38.44 -35.99
C ILE A 3 63.10 -38.36 -36.54
N ARG A 4 62.22 -39.28 -36.10
CA ARG A 4 60.77 -39.21 -36.35
C ARG A 4 60.14 -38.23 -35.36
N ILE A 5 59.70 -37.07 -35.85
CA ILE A 5 58.91 -36.11 -35.08
C ILE A 5 57.44 -36.57 -35.11
N PHE A 6 56.91 -36.95 -33.95
CA PHE A 6 55.47 -37.12 -33.74
C PHE A 6 54.86 -35.72 -33.54
N ALA A 7 54.06 -35.26 -34.51
CA ALA A 7 53.24 -34.07 -34.34
C ALA A 7 52.00 -34.45 -33.50
N ILE A 8 51.95 -33.99 -32.25
CA ILE A 8 50.76 -34.06 -31.41
C ILE A 8 49.85 -32.92 -31.82
N LEU A 9 48.75 -33.24 -32.52
CA LEU A 9 47.66 -32.32 -32.79
C LEU A 9 46.93 -32.03 -31.46
N PHE A 10 47.15 -30.85 -30.88
CA PHE A 10 46.30 -30.32 -29.82
C PHE A 10 45.02 -29.77 -30.47
N ILE A 11 43.95 -30.57 -30.47
CA ILE A 11 42.60 -30.07 -30.78
C ILE A 11 42.12 -29.33 -29.54
N LEU A 12 42.28 -28.00 -29.53
CA LEU A 12 41.58 -27.10 -28.61
C LEU A 12 40.09 -27.16 -28.95
N ALA A 13 39.35 -28.00 -28.24
CA ALA A 13 37.90 -27.96 -28.26
C ALA A 13 37.45 -26.62 -27.65
N PHE A 14 37.06 -25.67 -28.50
CA PHE A 14 36.28 -24.51 -28.07
C PHE A 14 34.93 -25.04 -27.58
N LEU A 15 34.83 -25.29 -26.28
CA LEU A 15 33.53 -25.42 -25.64
C LEU A 15 32.87 -24.04 -25.70
N PRO A 16 31.68 -23.90 -26.31
CA PRO A 16 30.93 -22.66 -26.15
C PRO A 16 30.71 -22.47 -24.65
N ASN A 17 31.05 -21.28 -24.14
CA ASN A 17 30.58 -20.84 -22.84
C ASN A 17 29.05 -20.76 -22.94
N ILE A 18 28.38 -21.88 -22.65
CA ILE A 18 26.96 -21.89 -22.40
C ILE A 18 26.82 -21.13 -21.09
N SER A 19 26.54 -19.83 -21.20
CA SER A 19 26.02 -19.07 -20.07
C SER A 19 24.70 -19.73 -19.72
N PHE A 20 24.72 -20.59 -18.70
CA PHE A 20 23.50 -21.10 -18.10
C PHE A 20 22.87 -19.90 -17.40
N CYS A 21 21.95 -19.23 -18.08
CA CYS A 21 21.07 -18.29 -17.43
C CYS A 21 20.13 -19.15 -16.58
N GLU A 22 20.55 -19.45 -15.35
CA GLU A 22 19.71 -20.15 -14.40
C GLU A 22 18.52 -19.23 -14.14
N GLU A 23 17.36 -19.59 -14.69
CA GLU A 23 16.11 -18.91 -14.37
C GLU A 23 15.88 -19.11 -12.87
N GLN A 24 16.19 -18.09 -12.07
CA GLN A 24 16.12 -18.19 -10.61
C GLN A 24 14.70 -18.57 -10.21
N ARG A 25 14.58 -19.76 -9.60
CA ARG A 25 13.31 -20.28 -9.11
C ARG A 25 12.89 -19.52 -7.86
N TRP A 26 11.59 -19.29 -7.75
CA TRP A 26 10.99 -18.76 -6.54
C TRP A 26 11.04 -19.81 -5.43
N GLU A 27 11.56 -19.41 -4.28
CA GLU A 27 11.34 -20.10 -3.01
C GLU A 27 10.08 -19.55 -2.34
N ASP A 28 9.47 -20.32 -1.42
CA ASP A 28 8.32 -19.85 -0.66
C ASP A 28 8.41 -20.10 0.85
N LYS A 29 7.95 -19.12 1.63
CA LYS A 29 7.72 -19.22 3.07
C LYS A 29 6.26 -18.91 3.38
N ARG A 30 5.62 -19.76 4.18
CA ARG A 30 4.18 -19.66 4.49
C ARG A 30 3.95 -19.32 5.95
N SER A 31 2.99 -18.45 6.19
CA SER A 31 2.46 -18.12 7.51
C SER A 31 0.96 -18.41 7.55
N ASN A 32 0.24 -17.92 8.56
CA ASN A 32 -1.20 -18.14 8.65
C ASN A 32 -1.92 -17.46 7.49
N HIS A 33 -1.61 -16.17 7.26
CA HIS A 33 -2.31 -15.29 6.34
C HIS A 33 -1.58 -14.99 5.03
N PHE A 34 -0.31 -15.40 4.92
CA PHE A 34 0.55 -15.03 3.80
C PHE A 34 1.33 -16.20 3.21
N ILE A 35 1.66 -16.05 1.92
CA ILE A 35 2.72 -16.80 1.22
C ILE A 35 3.72 -15.78 0.70
N ILE A 36 4.97 -15.88 1.13
CA ILE A 36 6.07 -15.03 0.70
C ILE A 36 6.86 -15.79 -0.34
N TYR A 37 6.84 -15.34 -1.59
CA TYR A 37 7.69 -15.84 -2.66
C TYR A 37 8.92 -14.96 -2.76
N TYR A 38 10.12 -15.54 -2.80
CA TYR A 38 11.36 -14.76 -2.91
C TYR A 38 12.40 -15.41 -3.81
N LYS A 39 13.33 -14.59 -4.34
CA LYS A 39 14.53 -15.03 -5.07
C LYS A 39 15.76 -14.51 -4.36
N ASP A 40 16.72 -15.39 -4.02
CA ASP A 40 18.08 -15.01 -3.59
C ASP A 40 18.09 -13.91 -2.50
N ALA A 41 17.17 -14.02 -1.54
CA ALA A 41 16.95 -13.03 -0.49
C ALA A 41 17.40 -13.58 0.88
N PRO A 42 17.97 -12.75 1.77
CA PRO A 42 18.42 -13.20 3.10
C PRO A 42 17.28 -13.79 3.94
N GLU A 43 17.50 -14.94 4.58
CA GLU A 43 16.47 -15.65 5.36
C GLU A 43 15.92 -14.82 6.54
N ASP A 44 16.77 -14.00 7.16
CA ASP A 44 16.41 -13.08 8.25
C ASP A 44 15.47 -11.98 7.77
N PHE A 45 15.75 -11.39 6.59
CA PHE A 45 14.83 -10.45 5.93
C PHE A 45 13.47 -11.10 5.65
N ILE A 46 13.46 -12.34 5.12
CA ILE A 46 12.20 -13.06 4.85
C ILE A 46 11.43 -13.37 6.14
N ALA A 47 12.12 -13.69 7.24
CA ALA A 47 11.48 -13.86 8.54
C ALA A 47 10.84 -12.55 9.03
N GLU A 48 11.53 -11.43 8.89
CA GLU A 48 10.99 -10.10 9.24
C GLU A 48 9.77 -9.74 8.39
N VAL A 49 9.76 -10.05 7.09
CA VAL A 49 8.58 -9.85 6.22
C VAL A 49 7.38 -10.66 6.73
N VAL A 50 7.58 -11.92 7.11
CA VAL A 50 6.52 -12.75 7.65
C VAL A 50 5.94 -12.15 8.93
N ASP A 51 6.82 -11.79 9.88
CA ASP A 51 6.40 -11.25 11.18
C ASP A 51 5.67 -9.91 11.02
N ALA A 52 6.19 -9.01 10.17
CA ALA A 52 5.58 -7.71 9.90
C ALA A 52 4.23 -7.85 9.20
N ALA A 53 4.11 -8.71 8.19
CA ALA A 53 2.86 -8.90 7.46
C ALA A 53 1.74 -9.44 8.37
N GLU A 54 2.07 -10.40 9.25
CA GLU A 54 1.14 -10.94 10.24
C GLU A 54 0.72 -9.90 11.29
N ASP A 55 1.66 -9.07 11.79
CA ASP A 55 1.32 -7.97 12.71
C ASP A 55 0.40 -6.94 12.03
N TYR A 56 0.74 -6.50 10.81
CA TYR A 56 -0.08 -5.53 10.09
C TYR A 56 -1.47 -6.06 9.74
N TYR A 57 -1.59 -7.34 9.38
CA TYR A 57 -2.90 -7.96 9.16
C TYR A 57 -3.84 -7.81 10.37
N GLN A 58 -3.31 -8.01 11.58
CA GLN A 58 -4.07 -7.84 12.83
C GLN A 58 -4.25 -6.37 13.21
N LYS A 59 -3.21 -5.56 13.03
CA LYS A 59 -3.21 -4.16 13.43
C LYS A 59 -4.16 -3.32 12.59
N ILE A 60 -4.16 -3.48 11.26
CA ILE A 60 -5.00 -2.70 10.35
C ILE A 60 -6.48 -2.95 10.66
N THR A 61 -6.87 -4.21 10.85
CA THR A 61 -8.26 -4.56 11.16
C THR A 61 -8.70 -3.97 12.51
N ARG A 62 -7.84 -4.07 13.52
CA ARG A 62 -8.06 -3.44 14.83
C ARG A 62 -8.14 -1.92 14.73
N ASP A 63 -7.27 -1.29 13.94
CA ASP A 63 -7.15 0.16 13.82
C ASP A 63 -8.33 0.78 13.07
N LEU A 64 -8.86 0.08 12.05
CA LEU A 64 -10.08 0.47 11.34
C LEU A 64 -11.37 0.02 12.04
N GLY A 65 -11.28 -0.93 12.98
CA GLY A 65 -12.43 -1.52 13.68
C GLY A 65 -13.18 -2.56 12.85
N PHE A 66 -12.58 -3.10 11.79
CA PHE A 66 -13.19 -4.13 10.97
C PHE A 66 -13.15 -5.49 11.67
N THR A 67 -14.30 -6.14 11.71
CA THR A 67 -14.41 -7.56 12.04
C THR A 67 -14.31 -8.37 10.77
N ARG A 68 -13.39 -9.34 10.76
CA ARG A 68 -13.20 -10.25 9.61
C ARG A 68 -13.85 -11.60 9.90
N TYR A 69 -14.57 -12.09 8.90
CA TYR A 69 -15.16 -13.43 8.90
C TYR A 69 -14.54 -14.29 7.78
N ASP A 70 -14.08 -13.65 6.71
CA ASP A 70 -13.28 -14.26 5.65
C ASP A 70 -11.80 -14.09 5.99
N TYR A 71 -11.25 -15.13 6.62
CA TYR A 71 -9.84 -15.18 6.98
C TYR A 71 -9.01 -15.61 5.77
N TRP A 72 -7.86 -14.96 5.58
CA TRP A 72 -6.89 -15.35 4.55
C TRP A 72 -6.21 -16.64 4.97
N LEU A 73 -6.83 -17.79 4.71
CA LEU A 73 -6.30 -19.10 5.11
C LEU A 73 -6.16 -19.99 3.89
N TRP A 74 -5.26 -20.97 3.99
CA TRP A 74 -5.05 -21.98 2.95
C TRP A 74 -4.72 -21.34 1.60
N GLU A 75 -5.59 -21.53 0.60
CA GLU A 75 -5.43 -21.02 -0.76
C GLU A 75 -5.83 -19.55 -0.91
N ASP A 76 -6.52 -18.95 0.08
CA ASP A 76 -6.93 -17.53 0.07
C ASP A 76 -5.90 -16.60 0.74
N ARG A 77 -4.72 -17.11 1.05
CA ARG A 77 -3.62 -16.32 1.59
C ARG A 77 -3.21 -15.20 0.63
N ALA A 78 -2.92 -14.04 1.20
CA ALA A 78 -2.28 -12.97 0.46
C ALA A 78 -0.85 -13.36 0.08
N LYS A 79 -0.33 -12.80 -1.01
CA LYS A 79 0.97 -13.16 -1.58
C LYS A 79 1.89 -11.95 -1.55
N ILE A 80 3.14 -12.15 -1.16
CA ILE A 80 4.17 -11.12 -1.26
C ILE A 80 5.31 -11.69 -2.11
N TYR A 81 5.61 -11.04 -3.23
CA TYR A 81 6.72 -11.39 -4.10
C TYR A 81 7.88 -10.45 -3.84
N ILE A 82 9.01 -11.03 -3.47
CA ILE A 82 10.27 -10.35 -3.19
C ILE A 82 11.25 -10.71 -4.31
N TYR A 83 11.43 -9.80 -5.25
CA TYR A 83 12.42 -9.92 -6.33
C TYR A 83 13.83 -9.90 -5.74
N LYS A 84 14.81 -10.37 -6.52
CA LYS A 84 16.19 -10.45 -6.05
C LYS A 84 16.73 -9.10 -5.54
N ASP A 85 16.50 -8.07 -6.33
CA ASP A 85 16.96 -6.71 -6.08
C ASP A 85 16.09 -5.70 -6.85
N SER A 86 16.45 -4.42 -6.75
CA SER A 86 15.79 -3.33 -7.46
C SER A 86 15.84 -3.52 -8.99
N GLU A 87 16.93 -4.06 -9.54
CA GLU A 87 17.07 -4.25 -10.99
C GLU A 87 16.11 -5.34 -11.49
N ASP A 88 16.07 -6.50 -10.84
CA ASP A 88 15.12 -7.60 -11.16
C ASP A 88 13.67 -7.13 -11.04
N TYR A 89 13.35 -6.37 -9.99
CA TYR A 89 12.03 -5.80 -9.78
C TYR A 89 11.63 -4.85 -10.92
N HIS A 90 12.46 -3.88 -11.28
CA HIS A 90 12.11 -2.88 -12.30
C HIS A 90 12.09 -3.49 -13.72
N ALA A 91 13.01 -4.41 -14.02
CA ALA A 91 13.04 -5.11 -15.30
C ALA A 91 11.77 -5.96 -15.51
N THR A 92 11.26 -6.60 -14.46
CA THR A 92 10.09 -7.48 -14.56
C THR A 92 8.76 -6.74 -14.41
N SER A 93 8.68 -5.76 -13.50
CA SER A 93 7.42 -5.07 -13.18
C SER A 93 7.05 -3.96 -14.17
N GLY A 94 8.04 -3.43 -14.91
CA GLY A 94 7.87 -2.26 -15.78
C GLY A 94 7.53 -0.96 -15.02
N LYS A 95 7.72 -0.94 -13.69
CA LYS A 95 7.47 0.24 -12.85
C LYS A 95 8.62 1.24 -12.94
N PRO A 96 8.36 2.55 -12.77
CA PRO A 96 9.41 3.56 -12.71
C PRO A 96 10.48 3.22 -11.66
N SER A 97 11.72 3.66 -11.89
CA SER A 97 12.90 3.33 -11.05
C SER A 97 12.81 3.83 -9.60
N TRP A 98 11.86 4.70 -9.29
CA TRP A 98 11.62 5.19 -7.93
C TRP A 98 10.61 4.35 -7.16
N ALA A 99 9.91 3.43 -7.81
CA ALA A 99 8.90 2.60 -7.16
C ALA A 99 9.55 1.53 -6.27
N SER A 100 9.33 1.61 -4.96
CA SER A 100 9.84 0.61 -4.00
C SER A 100 8.98 -0.66 -3.92
N GLY A 101 7.81 -0.64 -4.57
CA GLY A 101 6.89 -1.77 -4.68
C GLY A 101 5.55 -1.34 -5.23
N HIS A 102 4.61 -2.29 -5.32
CA HIS A 102 3.21 -2.04 -5.65
C HIS A 102 2.35 -3.24 -5.24
N ALA A 103 1.03 -3.06 -5.20
CA ALA A 103 0.11 -4.18 -5.03
C ALA A 103 -0.96 -4.29 -6.13
N GLU A 104 -1.48 -5.50 -6.28
CA GLU A 104 -2.66 -5.83 -7.06
C GLU A 104 -3.78 -6.22 -6.08
N TYR A 105 -4.64 -5.26 -5.74
CA TYR A 105 -5.55 -5.39 -4.60
C TYR A 105 -6.52 -6.57 -4.73
N GLU A 106 -7.14 -6.76 -5.90
CA GLU A 106 -8.09 -7.87 -6.14
C GLU A 106 -7.43 -9.24 -6.00
N LYS A 107 -6.12 -9.34 -6.26
CA LYS A 107 -5.35 -10.59 -6.14
C LYS A 107 -4.72 -10.78 -4.77
N LYS A 108 -4.80 -9.78 -3.89
CA LYS A 108 -4.12 -9.75 -2.58
C LYS A 108 -2.61 -9.96 -2.73
N THR A 109 -2.01 -9.38 -3.77
CA THR A 109 -0.60 -9.59 -4.09
C THR A 109 0.19 -8.29 -3.93
N ILE A 110 1.31 -8.32 -3.22
CA ILE A 110 2.27 -7.24 -3.08
C ILE A 110 3.59 -7.65 -3.75
N TYR A 111 4.27 -6.71 -4.40
CA TYR A 111 5.55 -6.92 -5.06
C TYR A 111 6.58 -5.91 -4.55
N THR A 112 7.78 -6.36 -4.20
CA THR A 112 8.89 -5.52 -3.71
C THR A 112 10.25 -6.23 -3.89
N TYR A 113 11.32 -5.71 -3.29
CA TYR A 113 12.67 -6.28 -3.29
C TYR A 113 13.37 -5.99 -1.94
N PRO A 114 14.44 -6.72 -1.57
CA PRO A 114 15.19 -6.47 -0.35
C PRO A 114 15.74 -5.05 -0.25
N LEU A 115 15.74 -4.48 0.95
CA LEU A 115 16.23 -3.12 1.22
C LEU A 115 15.46 -2.00 0.48
N ALA A 116 14.29 -2.29 -0.08
CA ALA A 116 13.38 -1.28 -0.57
C ALA A 116 13.08 -0.26 0.55
N TRP A 117 13.37 1.01 0.29
CA TRP A 117 13.32 2.05 1.30
C TRP A 117 11.90 2.19 1.86
N GLY A 118 11.78 2.17 3.18
CA GLY A 118 10.49 2.27 3.87
C GLY A 118 9.56 1.07 3.66
N PHE A 119 10.07 -0.10 3.25
CA PHE A 119 9.22 -1.28 3.03
C PHE A 119 8.37 -1.61 4.26
N PHE A 120 8.99 -1.77 5.42
CA PHE A 120 8.28 -2.20 6.63
C PHE A 120 7.37 -1.11 7.22
N ASP A 121 7.81 0.14 7.27
CA ASP A 121 7.08 1.20 7.97
C ASP A 121 6.12 2.00 7.09
N THR A 122 6.30 1.96 5.77
CA THR A 122 5.54 2.75 4.80
C THR A 122 4.81 1.85 3.81
N LEU A 123 5.53 1.11 2.97
CA LEU A 123 4.94 0.41 1.82
C LEU A 123 4.03 -0.75 2.25
N LEU A 124 4.55 -1.70 3.04
CA LEU A 124 3.81 -2.89 3.47
C LEU A 124 2.49 -2.53 4.20
N PRO A 125 2.47 -1.66 5.23
CA PRO A 125 1.22 -1.28 5.87
C PRO A 125 0.27 -0.53 4.94
N HIS A 126 0.79 0.31 4.05
CA HIS A 126 0.00 1.07 3.09
C HIS A 126 -0.74 0.13 2.12
N GLU A 127 0.00 -0.77 1.46
CA GLU A 127 -0.56 -1.71 0.49
C GLU A 127 -1.52 -2.72 1.13
N LEU A 128 -1.19 -3.22 2.33
CA LEU A 128 -2.13 -4.04 3.10
C LEU A 128 -3.38 -3.26 3.52
N GLY A 129 -3.23 -1.96 3.80
CA GLY A 129 -4.32 -1.03 4.07
C GLY A 129 -5.32 -1.01 2.93
N HIS A 130 -4.84 -0.82 1.70
CA HIS A 130 -5.68 -0.88 0.50
C HIS A 130 -6.38 -2.23 0.34
N ILE A 131 -5.64 -3.35 0.42
CA ILE A 131 -6.21 -4.69 0.22
C ILE A 131 -7.34 -4.94 1.23
N ILE A 132 -7.07 -4.73 2.53
CA ILE A 132 -8.05 -4.99 3.61
C ILE A 132 -9.24 -4.04 3.49
N PHE A 133 -9.00 -2.77 3.20
CA PHE A 133 -10.06 -1.78 3.04
C PHE A 133 -10.97 -2.12 1.84
N ARG A 134 -10.38 -2.36 0.66
CA ARG A 134 -11.12 -2.69 -0.57
C ARG A 134 -11.83 -4.03 -0.49
N GLU A 135 -11.30 -5.01 0.25
CA GLU A 135 -12.05 -6.23 0.56
C GLU A 135 -13.31 -5.92 1.40
N PHE A 136 -13.21 -4.99 2.35
CA PHE A 136 -14.34 -4.59 3.19
C PHE A 136 -15.41 -3.81 2.43
N VAL A 137 -15.02 -2.74 1.70
CA VAL A 137 -15.96 -1.83 1.01
C VAL A 137 -16.32 -2.26 -0.42
N GLY A 138 -15.63 -3.27 -0.96
CA GLY A 138 -15.79 -3.81 -2.30
C GLY A 138 -14.75 -3.26 -3.30
N PHE A 139 -14.02 -4.16 -3.96
CA PHE A 139 -12.95 -3.81 -4.91
C PHE A 139 -13.41 -2.94 -6.09
N LYS A 140 -14.67 -3.10 -6.53
CA LYS A 140 -15.25 -2.36 -7.66
C LYS A 140 -16.22 -1.26 -7.23
N ASN A 141 -16.20 -0.90 -5.95
CA ASN A 141 -17.08 0.13 -5.42
C ASN A 141 -16.64 1.52 -5.89
N LYS A 142 -17.44 2.11 -6.78
CA LYS A 142 -17.18 3.44 -7.36
C LYS A 142 -17.53 4.59 -6.41
N ASN A 143 -18.23 4.31 -5.31
CA ASN A 143 -18.59 5.32 -4.31
C ASN A 143 -17.44 5.62 -3.33
N VAL A 144 -16.32 4.88 -3.43
CA VAL A 144 -15.12 5.12 -2.63
C VAL A 144 -14.22 6.11 -3.38
N PRO A 145 -14.13 7.38 -2.93
CA PRO A 145 -13.29 8.38 -3.59
C PRO A 145 -11.81 8.07 -3.33
N LEU A 146 -10.93 8.58 -4.20
CA LEU A 146 -9.49 8.35 -4.11
C LEU A 146 -8.92 8.78 -2.75
N TRP A 147 -9.33 9.95 -2.23
CA TRP A 147 -8.86 10.46 -0.94
C TRP A 147 -9.17 9.51 0.22
N LEU A 148 -10.29 8.78 0.16
CA LEU A 148 -10.66 7.84 1.23
C LEU A 148 -9.81 6.57 1.16
N ASP A 149 -9.57 6.06 -0.04
CA ASP A 149 -8.73 4.87 -0.26
C ASP A 149 -7.29 5.14 0.19
N GLU A 150 -6.70 6.23 -0.31
CA GLU A 150 -5.35 6.67 0.06
C GLU A 150 -5.26 7.08 1.53
N GLY A 151 -6.29 7.77 2.05
CA GLY A 151 -6.35 8.17 3.45
C GLY A 151 -6.34 6.97 4.40
N VAL A 152 -7.02 5.87 4.05
CA VAL A 152 -7.01 4.62 4.84
C VAL A 152 -5.68 3.90 4.76
N ALA A 153 -5.04 3.87 3.58
CA ALA A 153 -3.71 3.29 3.41
C ALA A 153 -2.65 4.09 4.19
N CYS A 154 -2.60 5.41 4.00
CA CYS A 154 -1.72 6.31 4.74
C CYS A 154 -1.99 6.33 6.26
N TYR A 155 -3.21 6.00 6.71
CA TYR A 155 -3.51 5.86 8.13
C TYR A 155 -2.73 4.70 8.79
N GLN A 156 -2.26 3.73 8.01
CA GLN A 156 -1.43 2.63 8.50
C GLN A 156 0.05 3.01 8.61
N GLU A 157 0.48 4.05 7.89
CA GLU A 157 1.83 4.62 7.98
C GLU A 157 1.96 5.49 9.25
N ARG A 158 2.67 5.00 10.28
CA ARG A 158 2.75 5.71 11.57
C ARG A 158 3.25 7.14 11.45
N THR A 159 4.32 7.35 10.70
CA THR A 159 4.96 8.66 10.54
C THR A 159 4.03 9.64 9.83
N ARG A 160 3.42 9.22 8.71
CA ARG A 160 2.51 10.08 7.95
C ARG A 160 1.23 10.37 8.73
N ARG A 161 0.63 9.37 9.37
CA ARG A 161 -0.57 9.53 10.21
C ARG A 161 -0.38 10.58 11.32
N TRP A 162 0.78 10.59 11.99
CA TRP A 162 1.03 11.55 13.08
C TRP A 162 1.57 12.91 12.60
N GLY A 163 2.22 12.95 11.44
CA GLY A 163 2.76 14.18 10.86
C GLY A 163 1.72 15.00 10.08
N SER A 164 0.71 14.37 9.50
CA SER A 164 -0.19 15.00 8.53
C SER A 164 -0.96 16.19 9.08
N GLU A 165 -1.47 16.11 10.32
CA GLU A 165 -2.25 17.21 10.92
C GLU A 165 -1.47 18.53 10.92
N LYS A 166 -0.16 18.46 11.22
CA LYS A 166 0.73 19.63 11.21
C LYS A 166 0.88 20.20 9.79
N GLU A 167 1.07 19.34 8.80
CA GLU A 167 1.22 19.78 7.40
C GLU A 167 -0.08 20.38 6.85
N VAL A 168 -1.25 19.83 7.22
CA VAL A 168 -2.54 20.41 6.84
C VAL A 168 -2.79 21.77 7.49
N LYS A 169 -2.48 21.93 8.80
CA LYS A 169 -2.57 23.24 9.47
C LYS A 169 -1.71 24.30 8.77
N LYS A 170 -0.49 23.93 8.37
CA LYS A 170 0.39 24.81 7.58
C LYS A 170 -0.21 25.13 6.20
N ALA A 171 -0.85 24.18 5.53
CA ALA A 171 -1.51 24.43 4.24
C ALA A 171 -2.70 25.40 4.38
N ILE A 172 -3.45 25.34 5.50
CA ILE A 172 -4.51 26.31 5.82
C ILE A 172 -3.93 27.72 5.96
N GLU A 173 -2.85 27.90 6.73
CA GLU A 173 -2.18 29.20 6.90
C GLU A 173 -1.69 29.77 5.56
N GLN A 174 -1.23 28.90 4.67
CA GLN A 174 -0.76 29.25 3.33
C GLN A 174 -1.87 29.40 2.29
N LYS A 175 -3.15 29.23 2.68
CA LYS A 175 -4.32 29.27 1.78
C LYS A 175 -4.22 28.26 0.62
N LYS A 176 -3.62 27.10 0.88
CA LYS A 176 -3.49 25.98 -0.07
C LYS A 176 -4.43 24.81 0.20
N PHE A 177 -5.11 24.81 1.35
CA PHE A 177 -6.04 23.78 1.80
C PHE A 177 -7.04 23.36 0.70
N ILE A 178 -7.19 22.05 0.48
CA ILE A 178 -8.13 21.49 -0.50
C ILE A 178 -9.37 21.02 0.27
N THR A 179 -10.54 21.49 -0.15
CA THR A 179 -11.78 21.09 0.51
C THR A 179 -12.11 19.62 0.22
N ILE A 180 -12.86 18.96 1.10
CA ILE A 180 -13.26 17.56 0.89
C ILE A 180 -14.05 17.38 -0.42
N ASN A 181 -14.87 18.37 -0.79
CA ASN A 181 -15.55 18.36 -2.08
C ASN A 181 -14.55 18.38 -3.25
N GLU A 182 -13.54 19.23 -3.22
CA GLU A 182 -12.49 19.26 -4.24
C GLU A 182 -11.67 17.95 -4.27
N LEU A 183 -11.33 17.39 -3.10
CA LEU A 183 -10.65 16.10 -2.99
C LEU A 183 -11.47 14.97 -3.62
N THR A 184 -12.80 15.03 -3.51
CA THR A 184 -13.72 14.02 -4.06
C THR A 184 -13.76 14.05 -5.59
N GLU A 185 -13.50 15.20 -6.21
CA GLU A 185 -13.41 15.33 -7.68
C GLU A 185 -12.07 14.82 -8.25
N ILE A 186 -11.06 14.61 -7.40
CA ILE A 186 -9.73 14.15 -7.82
C ILE A 186 -9.74 12.63 -7.99
N ASN A 187 -9.71 12.19 -9.26
CA ASN A 187 -9.68 10.77 -9.62
C ASN A 187 -8.29 10.28 -10.09
N SER A 188 -7.32 11.19 -10.25
CA SER A 188 -5.93 10.89 -10.59
C SER A 188 -5.02 12.02 -10.13
N LEU A 189 -3.80 11.67 -9.72
CA LEU A 189 -2.75 12.60 -9.28
C LEU A 189 -1.70 12.87 -10.37
N SER A 190 -1.81 12.22 -11.53
CA SER A 190 -0.76 12.21 -12.56
C SER A 190 -0.40 13.57 -13.17
N SER A 191 -1.29 14.56 -13.06
CA SER A 191 -1.11 15.91 -13.59
C SER A 191 -0.71 16.94 -12.52
N PHE A 192 -0.60 16.53 -11.25
CA PHE A 192 -0.27 17.42 -10.15
C PHE A 192 1.24 17.45 -9.89
N ASP A 193 1.72 18.58 -9.38
CA ASP A 193 3.09 18.68 -8.88
C ASP A 193 3.24 17.96 -7.54
N ASN A 194 4.49 17.72 -7.13
CA ASN A 194 4.79 17.00 -5.90
C ASN A 194 4.21 17.67 -4.65
N GLU A 195 4.13 19.01 -4.61
CA GLU A 195 3.59 19.72 -3.45
C GLU A 195 2.09 19.42 -3.29
N LYS A 196 1.33 19.49 -4.38
CA LYS A 196 -0.10 19.20 -4.38
C LYS A 196 -0.39 17.72 -4.13
N VAL A 197 0.46 16.82 -4.64
CA VAL A 197 0.37 15.37 -4.35
C VAL A 197 0.58 15.10 -2.86
N GLU A 198 1.63 15.66 -2.25
CA GLU A 198 1.86 15.50 -0.81
C GLU A 198 0.75 16.12 0.03
N LEU A 199 0.21 17.27 -0.38
CA LEU A 199 -0.94 17.87 0.30
C LEU A 199 -2.18 16.97 0.24
N PHE A 200 -2.47 16.40 -0.94
CA PHE A 200 -3.58 15.45 -1.12
C PHE A 200 -3.48 14.28 -0.15
N TYR A 201 -2.30 13.64 -0.03
CA TYR A 201 -2.11 12.53 0.91
C TYR A 201 -2.25 12.97 2.36
N ASN A 202 -1.67 14.11 2.74
CA ASN A 202 -1.75 14.63 4.11
C ASN A 202 -3.18 14.99 4.52
N GLU A 203 -3.95 15.62 3.64
CA GLU A 203 -5.36 15.92 3.91
C GLU A 203 -6.21 14.64 3.96
N SER A 204 -6.00 13.71 3.03
CA SER A 204 -6.68 12.41 3.00
C SER A 204 -6.56 11.65 4.32
N VAL A 205 -5.32 11.46 4.82
CA VAL A 205 -5.09 10.77 6.08
C VAL A 205 -5.50 11.61 7.30
N SER A 206 -5.44 12.93 7.22
CA SER A 206 -5.96 13.82 8.28
C SER A 206 -7.47 13.66 8.45
N ILE A 207 -8.23 13.58 7.35
CA ILE A 207 -9.69 13.36 7.39
C ILE A 207 -10.00 11.99 8.03
N VAL A 208 -9.34 10.91 7.58
CA VAL A 208 -9.54 9.57 8.16
C VAL A 208 -9.16 9.54 9.64
N SER A 209 -8.05 10.20 10.00
CA SER A 209 -7.62 10.33 11.40
C SER A 209 -8.61 11.10 12.25
N PHE A 210 -9.20 12.17 11.71
CA PHE A 210 -10.23 12.95 12.36
C PHE A 210 -11.50 12.13 12.60
N LEU A 211 -11.99 11.43 11.57
CA LEU A 211 -13.18 10.58 11.66
C LEU A 211 -13.01 9.48 12.71
N ILE A 212 -11.89 8.75 12.66
CA ILE A 212 -11.62 7.66 13.62
C ILE A 212 -11.29 8.20 15.02
N GLY A 213 -10.47 9.24 15.11
CA GLY A 213 -9.98 9.78 16.38
C GLY A 213 -11.05 10.53 17.17
N LYS A 214 -11.84 11.38 16.50
CA LYS A 214 -12.87 12.20 17.15
C LYS A 214 -14.19 11.46 17.35
N TYR A 215 -14.59 10.64 16.36
CA TYR A 215 -15.90 9.98 16.37
C TYR A 215 -15.85 8.47 16.58
N GLY A 216 -14.65 7.89 16.67
CA GLY A 216 -14.45 6.49 17.00
C GLY A 216 -14.60 5.53 15.81
N LYS A 217 -13.92 4.38 15.92
CA LYS A 217 -13.90 3.32 14.91
C LYS A 217 -15.30 2.80 14.56
N HIS A 218 -16.22 2.74 15.51
CA HIS A 218 -17.58 2.22 15.26
C HIS A 218 -18.33 3.05 14.20
N ASN A 219 -18.22 4.38 14.24
CA ASN A 219 -18.85 5.24 13.24
C ASN A 219 -18.12 5.13 11.90
N PHE A 220 -16.78 5.02 11.91
CA PHE A 220 -16.01 4.77 10.69
C PHE A 220 -16.42 3.45 10.00
N VAL A 221 -16.65 2.38 10.77
CA VAL A 221 -17.14 1.10 10.25
C VAL A 221 -18.55 1.24 9.68
N ARG A 222 -19.46 1.98 10.35
CA ARG A 222 -20.81 2.25 9.83
C ARG A 222 -20.76 3.01 8.50
N PHE A 223 -19.88 4.00 8.41
CA PHE A 223 -19.62 4.74 7.17
C PHE A 223 -19.13 3.82 6.04
N CYS A 224 -18.14 2.98 6.30
CA CYS A 224 -17.62 2.03 5.32
C CYS A 224 -18.67 1.00 4.88
N ARG A 225 -19.53 0.53 5.80
CA ARG A 225 -20.65 -0.37 5.48
C ARG A 225 -21.70 0.31 4.62
N ALA A 226 -22.05 1.55 4.93
CA ALA A 226 -22.98 2.31 4.11
C ALA A 226 -22.48 2.48 2.66
N LEU A 227 -21.16 2.72 2.48
CA LEU A 227 -20.55 2.73 1.14
C LEU A 227 -20.63 1.35 0.46
N LYS A 228 -20.33 0.27 1.20
CA LYS A 228 -20.44 -1.10 0.71
C LYS A 228 -21.86 -1.43 0.23
N ASP A 229 -22.86 -0.93 0.94
CA ASP A 229 -24.28 -1.12 0.63
C ASP A 229 -24.77 -0.22 -0.54
N GLY A 230 -23.86 0.53 -1.17
CA GLY A 230 -24.13 1.30 -2.38
C GLY A 230 -24.66 2.71 -2.13
N LYS A 231 -24.66 3.21 -0.89
CA LYS A 231 -25.02 4.60 -0.62
C LYS A 231 -24.02 5.56 -1.26
N SER A 232 -24.50 6.75 -1.64
CA SER A 232 -23.64 7.87 -2.03
C SER A 232 -22.78 8.31 -0.84
N LEU A 233 -21.69 9.03 -1.13
CA LEU A 233 -20.75 9.48 -0.10
C LEU A 233 -21.43 10.37 0.96
N ASP A 234 -22.26 11.33 0.55
CA ASP A 234 -23.05 12.17 1.48
C ASP A 234 -24.01 11.33 2.33
N SER A 235 -24.76 10.40 1.71
CA SER A 235 -25.72 9.57 2.46
C SER A 235 -25.03 8.58 3.40
N ALA A 236 -23.83 8.11 3.04
CA ALA A 236 -23.02 7.27 3.91
C ALA A 236 -22.51 8.06 5.13
N ILE A 237 -22.09 9.31 4.93
CA ILE A 237 -21.68 10.24 5.97
C ILE A 237 -22.84 10.54 6.93
N ASP A 238 -23.97 11.03 6.40
CA ASP A 238 -25.18 11.36 7.15
C ASP A 238 -25.63 10.19 8.04
N SER A 239 -25.68 8.99 7.46
CA SER A 239 -26.12 7.81 8.20
C SER A 239 -25.13 7.28 9.24
N ALA A 240 -23.87 7.73 9.21
CA ALA A 240 -22.82 7.27 10.13
C ALA A 240 -22.49 8.28 11.23
N TYR A 241 -22.66 9.58 10.97
CA TYR A 241 -22.24 10.65 11.87
C TYR A 241 -23.37 11.67 12.08
N ALA A 242 -23.90 11.75 13.31
CA ALA A 242 -25.00 12.67 13.63
C ALA A 242 -24.60 14.18 13.65
N ARG A 243 -23.35 14.52 13.32
CA ARG A 243 -22.81 15.88 13.44
C ARG A 243 -22.77 16.63 12.11
N PHE A 244 -22.84 15.91 10.99
CA PHE A 244 -22.75 16.49 9.66
C PHE A 244 -23.48 15.60 8.66
N ASP A 245 -24.28 16.21 7.81
CA ASP A 245 -25.22 15.50 6.93
C ASP A 245 -24.67 15.33 5.49
N ASN A 246 -23.52 15.94 5.21
CA ASN A 246 -22.91 15.97 3.88
C ASN A 246 -21.41 16.32 3.95
N LEU A 247 -20.71 16.21 2.81
CA LEU A 247 -19.28 16.49 2.69
C LEU A 247 -18.91 17.93 3.03
N LYS A 248 -19.78 18.90 2.72
CA LYS A 248 -19.52 20.31 3.02
C LYS A 248 -19.51 20.53 4.53
N GLU A 249 -20.49 19.99 5.25
CA GLU A 249 -20.53 20.09 6.71
C GLU A 249 -19.40 19.31 7.38
N LEU A 250 -19.04 18.12 6.86
CA LEU A 250 -17.86 17.41 7.31
C LEU A 250 -16.60 18.28 7.14
N ASN A 251 -16.45 18.94 5.99
CA ASN A 251 -15.33 19.84 5.71
C ASN A 251 -15.30 21.01 6.70
N ASP A 252 -16.43 21.67 6.94
CA ASP A 252 -16.52 22.82 7.86
C ASP A 252 -16.16 22.40 9.30
N VAL A 253 -16.62 21.23 9.73
CA VAL A 253 -16.33 20.68 11.06
C VAL A 253 -14.87 20.25 11.20
N TRP A 254 -14.30 19.60 10.18
CA TRP A 254 -12.88 19.21 10.14
C TRP A 254 -11.95 20.43 10.09
N TYR A 255 -12.27 21.42 9.26
CA TYR A 255 -11.52 22.68 9.20
C TYR A 255 -11.53 23.41 10.54
N LYS A 256 -12.69 23.42 11.22
CA LYS A 256 -12.78 23.98 12.58
C LYS A 256 -11.88 23.21 13.55
N TYR A 257 -11.94 21.87 13.57
CA TYR A 257 -11.08 21.03 14.39
C TYR A 257 -9.58 21.37 14.23
N LEU A 258 -9.13 21.55 12.98
CA LEU A 258 -7.75 21.89 12.66
C LEU A 258 -7.34 23.31 13.11
N THR A 259 -8.28 24.24 13.21
CA THR A 259 -7.99 25.65 13.53
C THR A 259 -8.22 26.00 15.00
N THR A 260 -9.00 25.20 15.74
CA THR A 260 -9.33 25.50 17.15
C THR A 260 -8.67 24.59 18.18
N ASN A 261 -7.97 23.52 17.78
CA ASN A 261 -7.40 22.50 18.68
C ASN A 261 -8.44 21.89 19.66
N GLU A 262 -9.72 21.80 19.25
CA GLU A 262 -10.84 21.28 20.08
C GLU A 262 -11.27 19.85 19.77
#